data_AF-A0A0G0M2X4-F1
#
_entry.id   AF-A0A0G0M2X4-F1
#
_cell.length_a   1.000
_cell.length_b   1.000
_cell.length_c   1.000
_cell.angle_alpha   90.00
_cell.angle_beta   90.00
_cell.angle_gamma   90.00
#
_symmetry.space_group_name_H-M   'P 1'
#
loop_
_entity.id
_entity.type
_entity.pdbx_description
1 polymer ?
#
loop_
_entity_poly.entity_id
_entity_poly.type
_entity_poly.pdbx_seq_one_letter_code
_entity_poly.pdbx_strand_id
1 'polypeptide(L)'
;MLGINLKQYRQFLTINERNKMYLRRNSVKGRLIADSKWKTKRILAKAGVGVPKMLIKFKTVTGVEKYDWNKLDGNFVVKPVSGYGGDGIVIVRKRGKWAGEWQKMDGETVTTHNLKMHCREILAGKYSLHGMPDSVLVEERIKIHPMFLNLTKSGTPDIRVIVYNNIPVMAMLRVPTEKSGGKANLQQGAIGMGVDMATGITTFAIMGKGEEIKRIYDFKKKKKIKVNGIKIPMW
;
A
#
# COMPACT_ATOMS: atom_id res chain seq x y z
N MET A 1 30.48 -30.73 9.01
CA MET A 1 29.33 -29.85 8.67
C MET A 1 29.60 -29.23 7.31
N LEU A 2 28.95 -29.72 6.25
CA LEU A 2 28.99 -29.11 4.93
C LEU A 2 28.28 -27.75 5.00
N GLY A 3 29.04 -26.68 5.19
CA GLY A 3 28.53 -25.31 5.16
C GLY A 3 28.01 -25.01 3.76
N ILE A 4 26.69 -25.00 3.61
CA ILE A 4 26.05 -24.59 2.35
C ILE A 4 26.49 -23.15 2.07
N ASN A 5 27.23 -22.95 0.97
CA ASN A 5 27.62 -21.62 0.52
C ASN A 5 26.40 -20.92 -0.11
N LEU A 6 25.61 -20.25 0.72
CA LEU A 6 24.39 -19.55 0.31
C LEU A 6 24.64 -18.43 -0.71
N LYS A 7 25.88 -17.98 -0.94
CA LYS A 7 26.20 -16.97 -1.96
C LYS A 7 25.91 -17.44 -3.39
N GLN A 8 25.95 -18.75 -3.66
CA GLN A 8 25.64 -19.32 -4.98
C GLN A 8 24.14 -19.33 -5.28
N TYR A 9 23.29 -19.18 -4.27
CA TYR A 9 21.85 -19.22 -4.40
C TYR A 9 21.22 -17.84 -4.24
N ARG A 10 21.56 -16.91 -5.14
CA ARG A 10 21.08 -15.52 -5.11
C ARG A 10 19.54 -15.36 -5.19
N GLN A 11 18.78 -16.43 -5.43
CA GLN A 11 17.32 -16.42 -5.55
C GLN A 11 16.64 -17.64 -4.87
N PHE A 12 16.77 -17.79 -3.54
CA PHE A 12 16.10 -18.87 -2.80
C PHE A 12 14.60 -18.68 -2.58
N LEU A 13 14.10 -17.44 -2.65
CA LEU A 13 12.70 -17.09 -2.37
C LEU A 13 12.08 -16.31 -3.53
N THR A 14 12.10 -16.90 -4.72
CA THR A 14 11.37 -16.35 -5.87
C THR A 14 9.86 -16.33 -5.58
N ILE A 15 9.10 -15.56 -6.36
CA ILE A 15 7.64 -15.52 -6.23
C ILE A 15 7.02 -16.93 -6.37
N ASN A 16 7.58 -17.74 -7.26
CA ASN A 16 7.12 -19.11 -7.51
C ASN A 16 7.37 -20.02 -6.30
N GLU A 17 8.60 -20.01 -5.76
CA GLU A 17 8.92 -20.80 -4.57
C GLU A 17 8.14 -20.34 -3.35
N ARG A 18 7.98 -19.03 -3.16
CA ARG A 18 7.12 -18.48 -2.11
C ARG A 18 5.69 -18.99 -2.24
N ASN A 19 5.12 -18.95 -3.44
CA ASN A 19 3.75 -19.36 -3.69
C ASN A 19 3.58 -20.89 -3.50
N LYS A 20 4.56 -21.69 -3.95
CA LYS A 20 4.54 -23.15 -3.86
C LYS A 20 4.75 -23.66 -2.44
N MET A 21 5.76 -23.16 -1.73
CA MET A 21 6.20 -23.70 -0.44
C MET A 21 5.54 -23.06 0.78
N TYR A 22 5.26 -21.75 0.71
CA TYR A 22 4.81 -20.97 1.89
C TYR A 22 3.33 -20.62 1.80
N LEU A 23 2.85 -20.08 0.68
CA LEU A 23 1.43 -19.67 0.58
C LEU A 23 0.47 -20.86 0.69
N ARG A 24 0.87 -22.06 0.23
CA ARG A 24 0.07 -23.28 0.37
C ARG A 24 -0.14 -23.72 1.83
N ARG A 25 0.76 -23.33 2.74
CA ARG A 25 0.63 -23.63 4.18
C ARG A 25 -0.43 -22.77 4.87
N ASN A 26 -0.84 -21.65 4.25
CA ASN A 26 -1.91 -20.84 4.80
C ASN A 26 -3.26 -21.53 4.61
N SER A 27 -4.07 -21.53 5.67
CA SER A 27 -5.43 -22.09 5.62
C SER A 27 -6.26 -21.42 4.52
N VAL A 28 -7.20 -22.17 3.94
CA VAL A 28 -8.13 -21.65 2.93
C VAL A 28 -8.88 -20.41 3.46
N LYS A 29 -9.35 -20.49 4.72
CA LYS A 29 -10.01 -19.38 5.41
C LYS A 29 -9.09 -18.15 5.51
N GLY A 30 -7.82 -18.34 5.86
CA GLY A 30 -6.85 -17.24 5.97
C GLY A 30 -6.62 -16.55 4.63
N ARG A 31 -6.48 -17.31 3.55
CA ARG A 31 -6.34 -16.76 2.18
C ARG A 31 -7.57 -15.96 1.75
N LEU A 32 -8.77 -16.51 1.96
CA LEU A 32 -10.04 -15.81 1.67
C LEU A 32 -10.25 -14.53 2.48
N ILE A 33 -9.67 -14.44 3.68
CA ILE A 33 -9.65 -13.21 4.47
C ILE A 33 -8.68 -12.20 3.85
N ALA A 34 -7.45 -12.64 3.54
CA ALA A 34 -6.39 -11.80 2.98
C ALA A 34 -6.77 -11.19 1.62
N ASP A 35 -7.47 -11.95 0.78
CA ASP A 35 -7.92 -11.51 -0.55
C ASP A 35 -9.04 -10.45 -0.48
N SER A 36 -9.67 -10.29 0.69
CA SER A 36 -10.70 -9.27 0.94
C SER A 36 -10.19 -8.17 1.87
N LYS A 37 -9.93 -6.99 1.32
CA LYS A 37 -9.52 -5.80 2.10
C LYS A 37 -10.50 -5.50 3.24
N TRP A 38 -11.79 -5.74 3.02
CA TRP A 38 -12.83 -5.58 4.03
C TRP A 38 -12.73 -6.61 5.17
N LYS A 39 -12.60 -7.90 4.85
CA LYS A 39 -12.48 -8.95 5.89
C LYS A 39 -11.20 -8.77 6.70
N THR A 40 -10.08 -8.53 6.01
CA THR A 40 -8.78 -8.25 6.63
C THR A 40 -8.88 -7.08 7.60
N LYS A 41 -9.43 -5.94 7.15
CA LYS A 41 -9.62 -4.76 7.99
C LYS A 41 -10.40 -5.07 9.27
N ARG A 42 -11.55 -5.74 9.16
CA ARG A 42 -12.40 -6.04 10.32
C ARG A 42 -11.68 -6.90 11.37
N ILE A 43 -10.92 -7.90 10.91
CA ILE A 43 -10.20 -8.81 11.79
C ILE A 43 -9.05 -8.09 12.47
N LEU A 44 -8.27 -7.30 11.72
CA LEU A 44 -7.19 -6.49 12.27
C LEU A 44 -7.71 -5.48 13.30
N ALA A 45 -8.78 -4.75 12.97
CA ALA A 45 -9.42 -3.81 13.88
C ALA A 45 -9.89 -4.48 15.18
N LYS A 46 -10.54 -5.64 15.07
CA LYS A 46 -11.00 -6.42 16.24
C LYS A 46 -9.83 -6.88 17.12
N ALA A 47 -8.67 -7.12 16.52
CA ALA A 47 -7.44 -7.49 17.21
C ALA A 47 -6.65 -6.27 17.73
N GLY A 48 -7.19 -5.04 17.64
CA GLY A 48 -6.52 -3.83 18.12
C GLY A 48 -5.44 -3.27 17.20
N VAL A 49 -5.30 -3.81 15.98
CA VAL A 49 -4.36 -3.28 14.99
C VAL A 49 -4.93 -2.01 14.37
N GLY A 50 -4.11 -0.95 14.33
CA GLY A 50 -4.47 0.31 13.69
C GLY A 50 -4.81 0.12 12.21
N VAL A 51 -6.04 0.48 11.83
CA VAL A 51 -6.52 0.46 10.45
C VAL A 51 -7.19 1.79 10.11
N PRO A 52 -7.21 2.19 8.82
CA PRO A 52 -7.93 3.41 8.43
C PRO A 52 -9.41 3.31 8.79
N LYS A 53 -9.94 4.36 9.41
CA LYS A 53 -11.36 4.53 9.70
C LYS A 53 -12.19 4.30 8.44
N MET A 54 -13.19 3.46 8.59
CA MET A 54 -14.17 3.21 7.54
C MET A 54 -15.18 4.35 7.55
N LEU A 55 -15.31 5.11 6.45
CA LEU A 55 -16.32 6.16 6.35
C LEU A 55 -17.61 5.57 5.76
N ILE A 56 -17.51 4.93 4.60
CA ILE A 56 -18.67 4.38 3.87
C ILE A 56 -18.29 3.10 3.13
N LYS A 57 -19.23 2.15 3.05
CA LYS A 57 -19.14 0.99 2.16
C LYS A 57 -20.36 0.95 1.25
N PHE A 58 -20.13 0.93 -0.07
CA PHE A 58 -21.20 0.76 -1.04
C PHE A 58 -21.20 -0.66 -1.62
N LYS A 59 -22.39 -1.25 -1.70
CA LYS A 59 -22.65 -2.53 -2.37
C LYS A 59 -23.48 -2.38 -3.64
N THR A 60 -24.12 -1.23 -3.85
CA THR A 60 -25.07 -1.00 -4.95
C THR A 60 -24.91 0.39 -5.52
N VAL A 61 -25.26 0.55 -6.79
CA VAL A 61 -25.26 1.86 -7.48
C VAL A 61 -26.23 2.82 -6.81
N THR A 62 -27.42 2.34 -6.43
CA THR A 62 -28.41 3.15 -5.70
C THR A 62 -27.84 3.72 -4.40
N GLY A 63 -27.02 2.95 -3.67
CA GLY A 63 -26.35 3.42 -2.45
C GLY A 63 -25.36 4.56 -2.73
N VAL A 64 -24.61 4.47 -3.84
CA VAL A 64 -23.69 5.51 -4.30
C VAL A 64 -24.44 6.79 -4.67
N GLU A 65 -25.60 6.66 -5.33
CA GLU A 65 -26.38 7.80 -5.80
C GLU A 65 -27.08 8.57 -4.70
N LYS A 66 -27.67 7.85 -3.74
CA LYS A 66 -28.42 8.44 -2.60
C LYS A 66 -27.50 9.03 -1.53
N TYR A 67 -26.21 8.70 -1.53
CA TYR A 67 -25.29 9.22 -0.54
C TYR A 67 -25.00 10.70 -0.79
N ASP A 68 -25.09 11.50 0.27
CA ASP A 68 -24.68 12.90 0.25
C ASP A 68 -23.17 13.03 0.45
N TRP A 69 -22.45 13.18 -0.65
CA TRP A 69 -21.00 13.32 -0.67
C TRP A 69 -20.49 14.60 0.02
N ASN A 70 -21.35 15.60 0.23
CA ASN A 70 -21.00 16.82 0.95
C ASN A 70 -20.81 16.61 2.46
N LYS A 71 -21.11 15.41 2.98
CA LYS A 71 -20.78 15.02 4.36
C LYS A 71 -19.30 14.64 4.56
N LEU A 72 -18.54 14.53 3.47
CA LEU A 72 -17.11 14.22 3.54
C LEU A 72 -16.28 15.52 3.59
N ASP A 73 -15.30 15.57 4.47
CA ASP A 73 -14.41 16.74 4.65
C ASP A 73 -13.15 16.68 3.75
N GLY A 74 -13.10 15.72 2.83
CA GLY A 74 -11.89 15.35 2.08
C GLY A 74 -11.04 14.35 2.84
N ASN A 75 -9.75 14.24 2.49
CA ASN A 75 -8.81 13.25 3.04
C ASN A 75 -9.39 11.83 3.09
N PHE A 76 -9.94 11.36 1.97
CA PHE A 76 -10.47 9.99 1.86
C PHE A 76 -9.93 9.28 0.63
N VAL A 77 -10.09 7.97 0.63
CA VAL A 77 -9.69 7.08 -0.46
C VAL A 77 -10.89 6.26 -0.89
N VAL A 78 -11.20 6.28 -2.19
CA VAL A 78 -12.18 5.40 -2.82
C VAL A 78 -11.43 4.23 -3.45
N LYS A 79 -11.80 2.99 -3.13
CA LYS A 79 -11.13 1.79 -3.67
C LYS A 79 -12.02 0.55 -3.72
N PRO A 80 -11.75 -0.40 -4.63
CA PRO A 80 -12.38 -1.73 -4.64
C PRO A 80 -11.97 -2.57 -3.43
N VAL A 81 -12.85 -3.47 -2.97
CA VAL A 81 -12.50 -4.47 -1.94
C VAL A 81 -11.47 -5.46 -2.49
N SER A 82 -11.65 -5.90 -3.73
CA SER A 82 -10.93 -7.04 -4.32
C SER A 82 -9.90 -6.62 -5.37
N GLY A 83 -9.60 -5.31 -5.47
CA GLY A 83 -8.73 -4.78 -6.52
C GLY A 83 -7.31 -5.35 -6.56
N TYR A 84 -6.82 -5.58 -7.78
CA TYR A 84 -5.48 -6.08 -8.11
C TYR A 84 -4.54 -4.93 -8.51
N GLY A 85 -3.23 -5.09 -8.31
CA GLY A 85 -2.21 -4.15 -8.83
C GLY A 85 -2.19 -2.72 -8.26
N GLY A 86 -3.13 -2.37 -7.38
CA GLY A 86 -3.33 -1.01 -6.91
C GLY A 86 -4.21 -0.15 -7.82
N ASP A 87 -4.92 -0.76 -8.76
CA ASP A 87 -5.84 -0.04 -9.66
C ASP A 87 -7.20 0.20 -9.01
N GLY A 88 -7.95 1.15 -9.58
CA GLY A 88 -9.26 1.56 -9.06
C GLY A 88 -9.20 2.39 -7.78
N ILE A 89 -8.01 2.87 -7.38
CA ILE A 89 -7.82 3.69 -6.19
C ILE A 89 -7.84 5.17 -6.56
N VAL A 90 -8.77 5.93 -5.98
CA VAL A 90 -8.81 7.40 -6.08
C VAL A 90 -8.55 7.99 -4.71
N ILE A 91 -7.52 8.84 -4.61
CA ILE A 91 -7.13 9.49 -3.35
C ILE A 91 -7.55 10.96 -3.40
N VAL A 92 -8.52 11.32 -2.56
CA VAL A 92 -9.00 12.70 -2.40
C VAL A 92 -8.27 13.35 -1.23
N ARG A 93 -7.62 14.49 -1.51
CA ARG A 93 -6.87 15.26 -0.52
C ARG A 93 -7.77 16.21 0.24
N LYS A 94 -8.56 17.02 -0.46
CA LYS A 94 -9.43 18.04 0.13
C LYS A 94 -10.60 18.36 -0.81
N ARG A 95 -11.54 19.18 -0.34
CA ARG A 95 -12.56 19.79 -1.22
C ARG A 95 -11.92 20.70 -2.26
N GLY A 96 -12.57 20.80 -3.41
CA GLY A 96 -12.24 21.74 -4.48
C GLY A 96 -12.70 23.16 -4.15
N LYS A 97 -12.66 24.04 -5.15
CA LYS A 97 -13.06 25.44 -4.98
C LYS A 97 -14.58 25.56 -4.95
N TRP A 98 -15.27 24.76 -5.75
CA TRP A 98 -16.73 24.78 -5.87
C TRP A 98 -17.39 23.57 -5.21
N ALA A 99 -18.69 23.70 -4.90
CA ALA A 99 -19.45 22.60 -4.30
C ALA A 99 -19.46 21.37 -5.22
N GLY A 100 -19.25 20.20 -4.63
CA GLY A 100 -19.17 18.95 -5.38
C GLY A 100 -17.85 18.70 -6.09
N GLU A 101 -16.87 19.60 -6.00
CA GLU A 101 -15.50 19.37 -6.47
C GLU A 101 -14.59 18.85 -5.36
N TRP A 102 -13.59 18.08 -5.77
CA TRP A 102 -12.57 17.49 -4.91
C TRP A 102 -11.21 17.64 -5.56
N GLN A 103 -10.16 17.83 -4.76
CA GLN A 103 -8.80 17.85 -5.25
C GLN A 103 -8.08 16.56 -4.91
N LYS A 104 -7.48 15.91 -5.91
CA LYS A 104 -6.63 14.73 -5.76
C LYS A 104 -5.23 15.09 -5.22
N MET A 105 -4.38 14.09 -5.02
CA MET A 105 -3.01 14.27 -4.53
C MET A 105 -2.06 14.96 -5.52
N ASP A 106 -2.30 14.77 -6.81
CA ASP A 106 -1.57 15.40 -7.93
C ASP A 106 -2.02 16.84 -8.22
N GLY A 107 -3.07 17.31 -7.55
CA GLY A 107 -3.64 18.65 -7.73
C GLY A 107 -4.80 18.70 -8.72
N GLU A 108 -5.08 17.61 -9.45
CA GLU A 108 -6.20 17.52 -10.38
C GLU A 108 -7.54 17.58 -9.62
N THR A 109 -8.50 18.30 -10.21
CA THR A 109 -9.86 18.41 -9.69
C THR A 109 -10.73 17.29 -10.26
N VAL A 110 -11.48 16.62 -9.39
CA VAL A 110 -12.45 15.59 -9.73
C VAL A 110 -13.81 15.96 -9.15
N THR A 111 -14.88 15.78 -9.92
CA THR A 111 -16.24 16.08 -9.44
C THR A 111 -16.84 14.89 -8.69
N THR A 112 -17.86 15.17 -7.88
CA THR A 112 -18.67 14.13 -7.24
C THR A 112 -19.30 13.20 -8.27
N HIS A 113 -19.70 13.73 -9.43
CA HIS A 113 -20.19 12.92 -10.53
C HIS A 113 -19.12 11.93 -11.02
N ASN A 114 -17.88 12.38 -11.21
CA ASN A 114 -16.78 11.48 -11.60
C ASN A 114 -16.51 10.42 -10.52
N LEU A 115 -16.56 10.77 -9.23
CA LEU A 115 -16.41 9.80 -8.13
C LEU A 115 -17.53 8.75 -8.13
N LYS A 116 -18.78 9.18 -8.35
CA LYS A 116 -19.93 8.28 -8.48
C LYS A 116 -19.76 7.34 -9.68
N MET A 117 -19.34 7.85 -10.83
CA MET A 117 -19.04 7.04 -12.01
C MET A 117 -17.94 6.03 -11.73
N HIS A 118 -16.84 6.44 -11.10
CA HIS A 118 -15.76 5.54 -10.67
C HIS A 118 -16.26 4.43 -9.73
N CYS A 119 -17.16 4.77 -8.80
CA CYS A 119 -17.80 3.78 -7.93
C CYS A 119 -18.65 2.78 -8.72
N ARG A 120 -19.38 3.22 -9.75
CA ARG A 120 -20.15 2.32 -10.63
C ARG A 120 -19.23 1.35 -11.37
N GLU A 121 -18.09 1.82 -11.87
CA GLU A 121 -17.09 0.98 -12.52
C GLU A 121 -16.51 -0.09 -11.57
N ILE A 122 -16.22 0.29 -10.32
CA ILE A 122 -15.82 -0.67 -9.27
C ILE A 122 -16.91 -1.72 -9.04
N LEU A 123 -18.17 -1.28 -8.85
CA LEU A 123 -19.30 -2.18 -8.59
C LEU A 123 -19.55 -3.15 -9.76
N ALA A 124 -19.33 -2.69 -11.00
CA ALA A 124 -19.40 -3.50 -12.20
C ALA A 124 -18.21 -4.47 -12.37
N GLY A 125 -17.21 -4.39 -11.51
CA GLY A 125 -16.08 -5.32 -11.50
C GLY A 125 -14.87 -4.92 -12.34
N LYS A 126 -14.84 -3.70 -12.91
CA LYS A 126 -13.76 -3.20 -13.81
C LYS A 126 -12.35 -3.39 -13.24
N TYR A 127 -12.20 -3.29 -11.92
CA TYR A 127 -10.92 -3.36 -11.21
C TYR A 127 -10.68 -4.67 -10.46
N SER A 128 -11.61 -5.62 -10.57
CA SER A 128 -11.48 -6.95 -9.96
C SER A 128 -10.69 -7.89 -10.88
N LEU A 129 -9.97 -8.85 -10.30
CA LEU A 129 -9.10 -9.76 -11.05
C LEU A 129 -9.84 -10.55 -12.16
N HIS A 130 -11.13 -10.84 -11.96
CA HIS A 130 -11.93 -11.67 -12.86
C HIS A 130 -13.14 -10.93 -13.44
N GLY A 131 -13.15 -9.59 -13.39
CA GLY A 131 -14.32 -8.81 -13.84
C GLY A 131 -15.60 -9.06 -13.04
N MET A 132 -15.50 -9.66 -11.85
CA MET A 132 -16.64 -9.95 -10.99
C MET A 132 -17.13 -8.70 -10.27
N PRO A 133 -18.45 -8.57 -10.02
CA PRO A 133 -19.00 -7.49 -9.22
C PRO A 133 -18.28 -7.37 -7.87
N ASP A 134 -17.94 -6.13 -7.48
CA ASP A 134 -17.20 -5.84 -6.25
C ASP A 134 -17.98 -4.87 -5.35
N SER A 135 -17.39 -4.49 -4.21
CA SER A 135 -17.89 -3.40 -3.37
C SER A 135 -16.90 -2.24 -3.34
N VAL A 136 -17.42 -1.04 -3.09
CA VAL A 136 -16.61 0.17 -2.91
C VAL A 136 -16.36 0.43 -1.43
N LEU A 137 -15.13 0.76 -1.08
CA LEU A 137 -14.72 1.26 0.22
C LEU A 137 -14.34 2.73 0.10
N VAL A 138 -14.93 3.58 0.94
CA VAL A 138 -14.53 4.99 1.14
C VAL A 138 -13.94 5.16 2.53
N GLU A 139 -12.61 5.24 2.62
CA GLU A 139 -11.87 5.21 3.88
C GLU A 139 -11.14 6.52 4.14
N GLU A 140 -10.78 6.79 5.39
CA GLU A 140 -9.86 7.91 5.65
C GLU A 140 -8.51 7.69 4.94
N ARG A 141 -7.89 8.78 4.52
CA ARG A 141 -6.56 8.80 3.94
C ARG A 141 -5.52 8.78 5.05
N ILE A 142 -4.63 7.80 5.02
CA ILE A 142 -3.47 7.75 5.92
C ILE A 142 -2.54 8.93 5.59
N LYS A 143 -2.18 9.71 6.61
CA LYS A 143 -1.18 10.77 6.50
C LYS A 143 0.21 10.15 6.61
N ILE A 144 1.10 10.50 5.68
CA ILE A 144 2.48 10.02 5.69
C ILE A 144 3.23 10.70 6.84
N HIS A 145 3.96 9.91 7.64
CA HIS A 145 4.79 10.46 8.70
C HIS A 145 5.88 11.38 8.11
N PRO A 146 6.18 12.56 8.71
CA PRO A 146 7.14 13.53 8.16
C PRO A 146 8.52 12.96 7.84
N MET A 147 8.99 12.00 8.64
CA MET A 147 10.25 11.29 8.37
C MET A 147 10.25 10.65 6.97
N PHE A 148 9.16 9.99 6.57
CA PHE A 148 9.07 9.31 5.28
C PHE A 148 8.91 10.29 4.11
N LEU A 149 8.30 11.46 4.35
CA LEU A 149 8.25 12.55 3.35
C LEU A 149 9.65 13.08 3.00
N ASN A 150 10.64 12.93 3.89
CA ASN A 150 12.01 13.30 3.57
C ASN A 150 12.65 12.36 2.53
N LEU A 151 12.09 11.15 2.33
CA LEU A 151 12.69 10.12 1.48
C LEU A 151 12.04 10.03 0.09
N THR A 152 10.87 10.64 -0.12
CA THR A 152 10.20 10.64 -1.42
C THR A 152 9.40 11.91 -1.68
N LYS A 153 9.34 12.31 -2.95
CA LYS A 153 8.49 13.41 -3.45
C LYS A 153 7.13 12.94 -3.96
N SER A 154 6.97 11.64 -4.23
CA SER A 154 5.76 11.09 -4.84
C SER A 154 5.39 9.75 -4.22
N GLY A 155 4.09 9.50 -4.12
CA GLY A 155 3.58 8.26 -3.56
C GLY A 155 3.58 8.19 -2.04
N THR A 156 3.35 6.99 -1.52
CA THR A 156 3.27 6.70 -0.09
C THR A 156 4.30 5.61 0.24
N PRO A 157 5.34 5.92 1.02
CA PRO A 157 6.20 4.90 1.60
C PRO A 157 5.41 3.96 2.49
N ASP A 158 5.77 2.69 2.46
CA ASP A 158 5.15 1.69 3.31
C ASP A 158 6.19 0.78 3.95
N ILE A 159 5.79 0.10 5.01
CA ILE A 159 6.61 -0.92 5.65
C ILE A 159 5.95 -2.26 5.36
N ARG A 160 6.74 -3.20 4.84
CA ARG A 160 6.33 -4.58 4.67
C ARG A 160 6.96 -5.42 5.78
N VAL A 161 6.13 -6.09 6.56
CA VAL A 161 6.56 -7.12 7.51
C VAL A 161 6.10 -8.48 6.96
N ILE A 162 7.01 -9.45 6.94
CA ILE A 162 6.74 -10.83 6.56
C ILE A 162 6.65 -11.64 7.85
N VAL A 163 5.51 -12.28 8.06
CA VAL A 163 5.25 -13.14 9.22
C VAL A 163 5.14 -14.57 8.73
N TYR A 164 5.83 -15.48 9.40
CA TYR A 164 5.75 -16.91 9.17
C TYR A 164 5.55 -17.64 10.49
N ASN A 165 4.55 -18.53 10.55
CA ASN A 165 4.22 -19.27 11.76
C ASN A 165 4.09 -18.38 13.02
N ASN A 166 3.34 -17.27 12.88
CA ASN A 166 3.13 -16.25 13.91
C ASN A 166 4.38 -15.47 14.37
N ILE A 167 5.53 -15.64 13.70
CA ILE A 167 6.78 -14.94 14.00
C ILE A 167 7.10 -13.97 12.86
N PRO A 168 7.29 -12.66 13.13
CA PRO A 168 7.84 -11.72 12.15
C PRO A 168 9.28 -12.11 11.81
N VAL A 169 9.54 -12.50 10.56
CA VAL A 169 10.85 -13.01 10.13
C VAL A 169 11.68 -11.97 9.38
N MET A 170 11.03 -11.01 8.71
CA MET A 170 11.71 -9.98 7.92
C MET A 170 10.85 -8.73 7.82
N ALA A 171 11.48 -7.57 7.73
CA ALA A 171 10.80 -6.33 7.36
C ALA A 171 11.62 -5.51 6.37
N MET A 172 10.92 -4.69 5.60
CA MET A 172 11.55 -3.67 4.76
C MET A 172 10.71 -2.40 4.69
N LEU A 173 11.37 -1.25 4.68
CA LEU A 173 10.81 0.02 4.27
C LEU A 173 10.85 0.09 2.74
N ARG A 174 9.71 0.35 2.11
CA ARG A 174 9.61 0.58 0.66
C ARG A 174 9.37 2.05 0.39
N VAL A 175 10.28 2.65 -0.36
CA VAL A 175 10.23 4.06 -0.74
C VAL A 175 9.91 4.16 -2.24
N PRO A 176 8.77 4.76 -2.62
CA PRO A 176 8.44 5.00 -4.01
C PRO A 176 9.44 5.97 -4.66
N THR A 177 9.67 5.75 -5.93
CA THR A 177 10.53 6.56 -6.79
C THR A 177 9.76 7.03 -8.02
N GLU A 178 10.33 7.98 -8.75
CA GLU A 178 9.83 8.37 -10.07
C GLU A 178 9.80 7.18 -11.04
N LYS A 179 10.83 6.32 -11.02
CA LYS A 179 10.88 5.08 -11.83
C LYS A 179 9.68 4.16 -11.58
N SER A 180 9.20 4.11 -10.34
CA SER A 180 8.02 3.33 -9.94
C SER A 180 6.68 4.03 -10.16
N GLY A 181 6.66 5.21 -10.78
CA GLY A 181 5.45 6.01 -10.94
C GLY A 181 4.81 6.41 -9.60
N GLY A 182 5.62 6.60 -8.56
CA GLY A 182 5.13 6.88 -7.21
C GLY A 182 4.48 5.69 -6.49
N LYS A 183 4.63 4.45 -6.99
CA LYS A 183 4.14 3.24 -6.30
C LYS A 183 5.27 2.61 -5.48
N ALA A 184 4.98 2.11 -4.27
CA ALA A 184 5.96 1.37 -3.45
C ALA A 184 6.24 -0.05 -3.99
N ASN A 185 6.24 -0.25 -5.31
CA ASN A 185 6.44 -1.55 -5.94
C ASN A 185 7.91 -1.73 -6.34
N LEU A 186 8.60 -2.62 -5.62
CA LEU A 186 10.02 -2.90 -5.83
C LEU A 186 10.33 -3.32 -7.27
N GLN A 187 9.47 -4.16 -7.88
CA GLN A 187 9.67 -4.62 -9.26
C GLN A 187 9.53 -3.49 -10.30
N GLN A 188 8.83 -2.42 -9.95
CA GLN A 188 8.66 -1.23 -10.80
C GLN A 188 9.75 -0.17 -10.54
N GLY A 189 10.79 -0.47 -9.74
CA GLY A 189 11.89 0.48 -9.51
C GLY A 189 11.76 1.30 -8.22
N ALA A 190 10.86 0.92 -7.30
CA ALA A 190 10.89 1.46 -5.95
C ALA A 190 12.18 1.01 -5.23
N ILE A 191 12.48 1.65 -4.10
CA ILE A 191 13.59 1.27 -3.22
C ILE A 191 13.04 0.39 -2.10
N GLY A 192 13.68 -0.72 -1.82
CA GLY A 192 13.42 -1.55 -0.64
C GLY A 192 14.63 -1.53 0.28
N MET A 193 14.44 -1.07 1.51
CA MET A 193 15.47 -1.04 2.55
C MET A 193 15.15 -2.09 3.60
N GLY A 194 16.04 -3.06 3.81
CA GLY A 194 15.90 -4.04 4.88
C GLY A 194 15.86 -3.33 6.24
N VAL A 195 15.07 -3.86 7.17
CA VAL A 195 14.90 -3.32 8.52
C VAL A 195 15.37 -4.37 9.51
N ASP A 196 16.29 -3.98 10.39
CA ASP A 196 16.64 -4.77 11.55
C ASP A 196 15.43 -4.83 12.50
N MET A 197 14.92 -6.03 12.76
CA MET A 197 13.67 -6.21 13.49
C MET A 197 13.76 -5.80 14.97
N ALA A 198 14.94 -5.87 15.58
CA ALA A 198 15.13 -5.53 16.98
C ALA A 198 15.24 -4.01 17.18
N THR A 199 15.89 -3.33 16.24
CA THR A 199 16.23 -1.91 16.37
C THR A 199 15.36 -0.99 15.50
N GLY A 200 14.66 -1.51 14.49
CA GLY A 200 13.91 -0.70 13.53
C GLY A 200 14.79 0.17 12.64
N ILE A 201 16.09 -0.15 12.56
CA ILE A 201 17.08 0.61 11.79
C ILE A 201 17.25 -0.06 10.43
N THR A 202 17.30 0.76 9.37
CA THR A 202 17.55 0.23 8.03
C THR A 202 18.97 -0.31 7.89
N THR A 203 19.09 -1.41 7.15
CA THR A 203 20.37 -2.09 6.88
C THR A 203 20.79 -1.86 5.42
N PHE A 204 20.53 -2.80 4.52
CA PHE A 204 20.87 -2.70 3.10
C PHE A 204 19.67 -2.21 2.30
N ALA A 205 19.92 -1.66 1.10
CA ALA A 205 18.85 -1.26 0.21
C ALA A 205 19.10 -1.72 -1.22
N ILE A 206 18.00 -2.06 -1.87
CA ILE A 206 17.96 -2.43 -3.28
C ILE A 206 16.94 -1.57 -4.01
N MET A 207 17.20 -1.29 -5.28
CA MET A 207 16.27 -0.66 -6.20
C MET A 207 15.87 -1.67 -7.29
N GLY A 208 14.59 -1.66 -7.68
CA GLY A 208 14.17 -2.45 -8.84
C GLY A 208 14.36 -3.96 -8.65
N LYS A 209 14.97 -4.60 -9.65
CA LYS A 209 15.19 -6.05 -9.72
C LYS A 209 16.46 -6.52 -8.99
N GLY A 210 17.04 -5.69 -8.12
CA GLY A 210 18.17 -6.09 -7.26
C GLY A 210 19.42 -5.22 -7.38
N GLU A 211 19.30 -4.00 -7.91
CA GLU A 211 20.42 -3.04 -7.91
C GLU A 211 20.68 -2.58 -6.47
N GLU A 212 21.84 -2.91 -5.90
CA GLU A 212 22.21 -2.45 -4.57
C GLU A 212 22.49 -0.94 -4.58
N ILE A 213 21.86 -0.21 -3.65
CA ILE A 213 22.10 1.21 -3.47
C ILE A 213 22.65 1.50 -2.08
N LYS A 214 23.67 2.34 -1.99
CA LYS A 214 24.30 2.72 -0.71
C LYS A 214 23.79 4.04 -0.15
N ARG A 215 23.15 4.86 -0.99
CA ARG A 215 22.67 6.20 -0.62
C ARG A 215 21.31 6.51 -1.23
N ILE A 216 20.51 7.28 -0.51
CA ILE A 216 19.23 7.84 -0.95
C ILE A 216 19.26 9.36 -0.76
N TYR A 217 18.51 10.11 -1.57
CA TYR A 217 18.38 11.55 -1.37
C TYR A 217 17.41 11.85 -0.23
N ASP A 218 17.84 12.68 0.73
CA ASP A 218 16.99 13.24 1.79
C ASP A 218 16.57 14.65 1.36
N PHE A 219 15.28 14.84 1.10
CA PHE A 219 14.72 16.10 0.63
C PHE A 219 14.73 17.21 1.69
N LYS A 220 14.70 16.86 2.98
CA LYS A 220 14.80 17.84 4.06
C LYS A 220 16.24 18.32 4.22
N LYS A 221 17.22 17.41 4.18
CA LYS A 221 18.65 17.74 4.27
C LYS A 221 19.27 18.19 2.95
N LYS A 222 18.52 18.08 1.84
CA LYS A 222 18.95 18.40 0.47
C LYS A 222 20.26 17.72 0.06
N LYS A 223 20.51 16.49 0.55
CA LYS A 223 21.74 15.74 0.27
C LYS A 223 21.51 14.24 0.24
N LYS A 224 22.42 13.49 -0.40
CA LYS A 224 22.43 12.04 -0.33
C LYS A 224 22.87 11.59 1.08
N ILE A 225 22.07 10.79 1.75
CA ILE A 225 22.38 10.12 3.02
C ILE A 225 22.61 8.63 2.79
N LYS A 226 23.27 7.94 3.73
CA LYS A 226 23.39 6.48 3.65
C LYS A 226 22.00 5.84 3.81
N VAL A 227 21.79 4.72 3.13
CA VAL A 227 20.55 3.94 3.29
C VAL A 227 20.54 3.15 4.60
N ASN A 228 21.72 2.85 5.16
CA ASN A 228 21.84 2.22 6.47
C ASN A 228 21.75 3.29 7.57
N GLY A 229 21.15 2.94 8.71
CA GLY A 229 21.06 3.85 9.86
C GLY A 229 19.81 4.74 9.90
N ILE A 230 18.84 4.55 9.01
CA ILE A 230 17.57 5.28 9.04
C ILE A 230 16.65 4.57 10.04
N LYS A 231 16.33 5.22 11.17
CA LYS A 231 15.43 4.66 12.20
C LYS A 231 13.96 4.87 11.82
N ILE A 232 13.20 3.79 11.76
CA ILE A 232 11.75 3.83 11.58
C ILE A 232 11.08 4.40 12.84
N PRO A 233 10.20 5.40 12.71
CA PRO A 233 9.47 5.95 13.86
C PRO A 233 8.50 4.92 14.43
N MET A 234 8.41 4.85 15.76
CA MET A 234 7.45 3.98 16.48
C MET A 234 7.57 2.49 16.10
N TRP A 235 8.79 2.04 15.79
CA TRP A 235 9.11 0.62 15.59
C TRP A 235 9.23 -0.10 16.93
#